data_AF-A0A9P3PJ13-F1
#
_entry.id   AF-A0A9P3PJ13-F1
#
_cell.length_a   1.000
_cell.length_b   1.000
_cell.length_c   1.000
_cell.angle_alpha   90.00
_cell.angle_beta   90.00
_cell.angle_gamma   90.00
#
_symmetry.space_group_name_H-M   'P 1'
#
loop_
_entity.id
_entity.type
_entity.pdbx_description
1 polymer ?
#
loop_
_entity_poly.entity_id
_entity_poly.type
_entity_poly.pdbx_seq_one_letter_code
_entity_poly.pdbx_strand_id
1 'polypeptide(L)'
;MPVVNDANDDLALRVIQAIELNFKEAMDNLINSKIAQAHHANKSRGEEVVYNVGDRVLLSTINRRREYMQKKDGRVAKFMPQFDGPYSVIAAHPETSSYTLDLPEGLNIFPTFHASLLQ
;
A
#
# COMPACT_ATOMS: atom_id res chain seq x y z
N MET A 1 -42.74 -50.84 0.73
CA MET A 1 -43.23 -49.76 -0.15
C MET A 1 -42.01 -49.00 -0.64
N PRO A 2 -41.74 -48.89 -1.94
CA PRO A 2 -40.57 -48.18 -2.42
C PRO A 2 -40.83 -46.68 -2.32
N VAL A 3 -39.90 -45.95 -1.73
CA VAL A 3 -39.96 -44.49 -1.57
C VAL A 3 -39.64 -43.90 -2.93
N VAL A 4 -40.62 -43.28 -3.59
CA VAL A 4 -40.43 -42.62 -4.89
C VAL A 4 -39.60 -41.37 -4.65
N ASN A 5 -38.30 -41.45 -4.90
CA ASN A 5 -37.35 -40.41 -4.55
C ASN A 5 -36.36 -40.16 -5.70
N ASP A 6 -36.87 -39.89 -6.91
CA ASP A 6 -36.02 -39.99 -8.12
C ASP A 6 -35.86 -38.71 -8.95
N ALA A 7 -36.72 -37.69 -8.82
CA ALA A 7 -36.65 -36.49 -9.69
C ALA A 7 -36.21 -35.22 -8.96
N ASN A 8 -36.76 -34.95 -7.77
CA ASN A 8 -36.41 -33.77 -7.00
C ASN A 8 -35.03 -33.89 -6.35
N ASP A 9 -34.64 -35.11 -5.98
CA ASP A 9 -33.36 -35.39 -5.35
C ASP A 9 -32.21 -35.28 -6.36
N ASP A 10 -32.41 -35.75 -7.60
CA ASP A 10 -31.44 -35.55 -8.69
C ASP A 10 -31.30 -34.07 -9.06
N LEU A 11 -32.42 -33.32 -9.11
CA LEU A 11 -32.37 -31.88 -9.33
C LEU A 11 -31.63 -31.15 -8.20
N ALA A 12 -31.87 -31.51 -6.94
CA ALA A 12 -31.18 -30.94 -5.79
C ALA A 12 -29.66 -31.23 -5.84
N LEU A 13 -29.27 -32.46 -6.18
CA LEU A 13 -27.86 -32.84 -6.33
C LEU A 13 -27.17 -32.04 -7.43
N ARG A 14 -27.81 -31.84 -8.58
CA ARG A 14 -27.26 -31.04 -9.68
C ARG A 14 -27.09 -29.56 -9.30
N VAL A 15 -28.06 -28.99 -8.58
CA VAL A 15 -27.97 -27.60 -8.11
C VAL A 15 -26.82 -27.44 -7.12
N ILE A 16 -26.64 -28.38 -6.20
CA ILE A 16 -25.52 -28.36 -5.24
C ILE A 16 -24.18 -28.46 -5.99
N GLN A 17 -24.05 -29.38 -6.95
CA GLN A 17 -22.84 -29.52 -7.76
C GLN A 17 -22.54 -28.25 -8.57
N ALA A 18 -23.55 -27.61 -9.14
CA ALA A 18 -23.39 -26.36 -9.86
C ALA A 18 -22.92 -25.22 -8.94
N ILE A 19 -23.48 -25.12 -7.73
CA ILE A 19 -23.04 -24.15 -6.72
C ILE A 19 -21.58 -24.39 -6.33
N GLU A 20 -21.20 -25.64 -6.07
CA GLU A 20 -19.82 -25.98 -5.74
C GLU A 20 -18.85 -25.66 -6.89
N LEU A 21 -19.25 -25.93 -8.12
CA LEU A 21 -18.45 -25.61 -9.30
C LEU A 21 -18.26 -24.10 -9.45
N ASN A 22 -19.35 -23.33 -9.36
CA ASN A 22 -19.32 -21.87 -9.44
C ASN A 22 -18.46 -21.27 -8.31
N PHE A 23 -18.52 -21.83 -7.12
CA PHE A 23 -17.69 -21.39 -5.99
C PHE A 23 -16.20 -21.64 -6.25
N LYS A 24 -15.84 -22.81 -6.76
CA LYS A 24 -14.45 -23.14 -7.14
C LYS A 24 -13.94 -22.22 -8.24
N GLU A 25 -14.74 -22.00 -9.28
CA GLU A 25 -14.40 -21.07 -10.36
C GLU A 25 -14.21 -19.63 -9.85
N ALA A 26 -15.09 -19.17 -8.97
CA ALA A 26 -14.95 -17.85 -8.35
C ALA A 26 -13.65 -17.74 -7.51
N MET A 27 -13.29 -18.80 -6.78
CA MET A 27 -12.02 -18.85 -6.04
C MET A 27 -10.81 -18.79 -6.97
N ASP A 28 -10.81 -19.56 -8.05
CA ASP A 28 -9.71 -19.57 -9.02
C ASP A 28 -9.56 -18.20 -9.69
N ASN A 29 -10.67 -17.57 -10.06
CA ASN A 29 -10.68 -16.21 -10.61
C ASN A 29 -10.13 -15.18 -9.61
N LEU A 30 -10.45 -15.32 -8.32
CA LEU A 30 -9.92 -14.46 -7.27
C LEU A 30 -8.41 -14.65 -7.10
N ILE A 31 -7.92 -15.89 -7.12
CA ILE A 31 -6.49 -16.22 -7.03
C ILE A 31 -5.75 -15.62 -8.23
N ASN A 32 -6.25 -15.85 -9.44
CA ASN A 32 -5.68 -15.31 -10.67
C ASN A 32 -5.63 -13.77 -10.64
N SER A 33 -6.70 -13.14 -10.16
CA SER A 33 -6.76 -11.68 -9.99
C SER A 33 -5.70 -11.18 -9.01
N LYS A 34 -5.50 -11.85 -7.87
CA LYS A 34 -4.47 -11.50 -6.90
C LYS A 34 -3.06 -11.64 -7.48
N ILE A 35 -2.80 -12.71 -8.24
CA ILE A 35 -1.51 -12.92 -8.90
C ILE A 35 -1.24 -11.81 -9.91
N ALA A 36 -2.23 -11.47 -10.74
CA ALA A 36 -2.09 -10.39 -11.72
C ALA A 36 -1.85 -9.04 -11.03
N GLN A 37 -2.61 -8.72 -9.97
CA GLN A 37 -2.41 -7.50 -9.18
C GLN A 37 -1.00 -7.43 -8.59
N ALA A 38 -0.51 -8.51 -7.97
CA ALA A 38 0.83 -8.57 -7.41
C ALA A 38 1.90 -8.39 -8.50
N HIS A 39 1.76 -9.06 -9.65
CA HIS A 39 2.69 -8.94 -10.77
C HIS A 39 2.74 -7.50 -11.30
N HIS A 40 1.60 -6.85 -11.52
CA HIS A 40 1.54 -5.48 -12.01
C HIS A 40 2.04 -4.45 -10.98
N ALA A 41 1.74 -4.64 -9.69
CA ALA A 41 2.26 -3.79 -8.63
C ALA A 41 3.80 -3.91 -8.50
N ASN A 42 4.31 -5.14 -8.53
CA ASN A 42 5.74 -5.41 -8.45
C ASN A 42 6.50 -4.90 -9.68
N LYS A 43 5.88 -4.87 -10.87
CA LYS A 43 6.49 -4.32 -12.10
C LYS A 43 6.92 -2.86 -11.93
N SER A 44 6.20 -2.07 -11.14
CA SER A 44 6.54 -0.67 -10.85
C SER A 44 7.50 -0.48 -9.67
N ARG A 45 7.88 -1.55 -8.96
CA ARG A 45 8.79 -1.45 -7.81
C ARG A 45 10.24 -1.41 -8.32
N GLY A 46 10.93 -0.29 -8.08
CA GLY A 46 12.36 -0.13 -8.38
C GLY A 46 13.27 -0.72 -7.30
N GLU A 47 14.59 -0.62 -7.50
CA GLU A 47 15.57 -0.93 -6.46
C GLU A 47 15.35 -0.02 -5.24
N GLU A 48 15.37 -0.64 -4.07
CA GLU A 48 15.17 0.07 -2.82
C GLU A 48 16.46 0.74 -2.37
N VAL A 49 16.41 2.05 -2.13
CA VAL A 49 17.53 2.78 -1.54
C VAL A 49 17.56 2.48 -0.05
N VAL A 50 18.65 1.85 0.39
CA VAL A 50 18.89 1.56 1.81
C VAL A 50 19.66 2.70 2.44
N TYR A 51 19.06 3.33 3.46
CA TYR A 51 19.70 4.39 4.25
C TYR A 51 20.22 3.85 5.58
N ASN A 52 21.37 4.33 6.03
CA ASN A 52 21.94 3.98 7.32
C ASN A 52 21.63 5.05 8.37
N VAL A 53 21.73 4.65 9.64
CA VAL A 53 21.64 5.59 10.76
C VAL A 53 22.77 6.62 10.65
N GLY A 54 22.41 7.90 10.76
CA GLY A 54 23.32 9.03 10.59
C GLY A 54 23.35 9.64 9.18
N ASP A 55 22.78 8.96 8.17
CA ASP A 55 22.66 9.53 6.83
C ASP A 55 21.74 10.76 6.84
N ARG A 56 22.04 11.73 5.98
CA ARG A 56 21.23 12.94 5.79
C ARG A 56 20.35 12.75 4.57
N VAL A 57 19.04 12.74 4.80
CA VAL A 57 18.04 12.53 3.76
C VAL A 57 17.10 13.71 3.66
N LEU A 58 16.63 13.97 2.45
CA LEU A 58 15.62 14.97 2.16
C LEU A 58 14.22 14.36 2.28
N LEU A 59 13.32 15.02 3.01
CA LEU A 59 11.94 14.54 3.19
C LEU A 59 11.00 15.13 2.14
N SER A 60 10.27 14.29 1.41
CA SER A 60 9.27 14.73 0.44
C SER A 60 8.13 15.53 1.09
N THR A 61 7.81 16.70 0.52
CA THR A 61 6.72 17.57 0.99
C THR A 61 5.35 17.17 0.47
N ILE A 62 5.23 16.06 -0.26
CA ILE A 62 3.98 15.68 -0.95
C ILE A 62 2.79 15.58 0.00
N ASN A 63 3.02 15.03 1.20
CA ASN A 63 2.00 14.89 2.25
C ASN A 63 1.78 16.19 3.04
N ARG A 64 2.72 17.13 2.96
CA ARG A 64 2.74 18.40 3.71
C ARG A 64 2.24 19.60 2.89
N ARG A 65 1.91 19.42 1.60
CA ARG A 65 1.47 20.51 0.70
C ARG A 65 0.39 21.41 1.30
N ARG A 66 -0.59 20.82 2.00
CA ARG A 66 -1.70 21.57 2.62
C ARG A 66 -1.23 22.50 3.74
N GLU A 67 -0.29 22.08 4.59
CA GLU A 67 0.21 22.88 5.72
C GLU A 67 0.91 24.16 5.24
N TYR A 68 1.68 24.06 4.15
CA TYR A 68 2.32 25.22 3.55
C TYR A 68 1.35 26.16 2.84
N MET A 69 0.25 25.64 2.27
CA MET A 69 -0.79 26.49 1.67
C MET A 69 -1.64 27.21 2.73
N GLN A 70 -1.74 26.68 3.95
CA GLN A 70 -2.50 27.29 5.05
C GLN A 70 -1.76 28.44 5.74
N LYS A 71 -0.41 28.43 5.74
CA LYS A 71 0.35 29.63 6.12
C LYS A 71 -0.01 30.73 5.12
N LYS A 72 -0.55 31.86 5.59
CA LYS A 72 -1.06 33.03 4.84
C LYS A 72 0.02 33.75 4.02
N ASP A 73 0.79 33.01 3.24
CA ASP A 73 2.03 33.48 2.63
C ASP A 73 1.87 33.67 1.11
N GLY A 74 0.64 33.61 0.59
CA GLY A 74 0.33 33.82 -0.83
C GLY A 74 0.97 32.80 -1.78
N ARG A 75 1.55 31.71 -1.26
CA ARG A 75 2.31 30.73 -2.03
C ARG A 75 1.36 29.83 -2.83
N VAL A 76 1.59 29.79 -4.15
CA VAL A 76 0.88 28.88 -5.06
C VAL A 76 1.54 27.50 -4.99
N ALA A 77 0.75 26.43 -4.93
CA ALA A 77 1.22 25.03 -4.78
C ALA A 77 2.33 24.61 -5.77
N LYS A 78 2.39 25.24 -6.95
CA LYS A 78 3.34 24.94 -8.01
C LYS A 78 4.80 25.33 -7.67
N PHE A 79 5.00 26.33 -6.80
CA PHE A 79 6.33 26.82 -6.41
C PHE A 79 6.78 26.33 -5.03
N MET A 80 6.08 25.35 -4.47
CA MET A 80 6.49 24.78 -3.20
C MET A 80 7.72 23.88 -3.37
N PRO A 81 8.70 23.94 -2.45
CA PRO A 81 9.79 22.98 -2.40
C PRO A 81 9.25 21.56 -2.39
N GLN A 82 9.73 20.71 -3.29
CA GLN A 82 9.33 19.29 -3.35
C GLN A 82 9.90 18.47 -2.19
N PHE A 83 11.02 18.95 -1.62
CA PHE A 83 11.72 18.33 -0.51
C PHE A 83 12.00 19.37 0.57
N ASP A 84 11.97 18.94 1.82
CA ASP A 84 12.26 19.73 3.01
C ASP A 84 13.44 19.10 3.76
N GLY A 85 14.34 19.96 4.25
CA GLY A 85 15.44 19.70 5.18
C GLY A 85 16.35 18.48 4.93
N PRO A 86 17.68 18.59 5.10
CA PRO A 86 18.45 17.40 5.40
C PRO A 86 18.15 16.99 6.85
N TYR A 87 17.39 15.92 7.03
CA TYR A 87 17.15 15.31 8.33
C TYR A 87 18.06 14.10 8.52
N SER A 88 18.52 13.87 9.74
CA SER A 88 19.33 12.70 10.07
C SER A 88 18.46 11.49 10.36
N VAL A 89 18.83 10.33 9.81
CA VAL A 89 18.17 9.06 10.12
C VAL A 89 18.60 8.60 11.52
N ILE A 90 17.65 8.46 12.44
CA ILE A 90 17.86 7.96 13.81
C ILE A 90 17.76 6.43 13.85
N ALA A 91 16.80 5.87 13.12
CA ALA A 91 16.57 4.43 13.05
C ALA A 91 16.21 4.00 11.63
N ALA A 92 16.78 2.88 11.19
CA ALA A 92 16.57 2.31 9.87
C ALA A 92 15.97 0.91 10.00
N HIS A 93 14.86 0.67 9.30
CA HIS A 93 14.18 -0.61 9.17
C HIS A 93 14.14 -1.00 7.69
N PRO A 94 15.27 -1.47 7.12
CA PRO A 94 15.36 -1.85 5.71
C PRO A 94 14.43 -3.01 5.34
N GLU A 95 13.99 -3.83 6.31
CA GLU A 95 13.05 -4.94 6.10
C GLU A 95 11.64 -4.48 5.69
N THR A 96 11.22 -3.31 6.17
CA THR A 96 9.91 -2.70 5.85
C THR A 96 10.06 -1.35 5.16
N SER A 97 11.25 -1.03 4.64
CA SER A 97 11.54 0.22 3.94
C SER A 97 11.22 1.46 4.77
N SER A 98 11.31 1.39 6.10
CA SER A 98 10.83 2.44 7.02
C SER A 98 11.98 3.07 7.79
N TYR A 99 12.03 4.39 7.84
CA TYR A 99 13.13 5.14 8.45
C TYR A 99 12.60 6.22 9.37
N THR A 100 13.19 6.36 10.55
CA THR A 100 12.82 7.39 11.52
C THR A 100 13.81 8.55 11.43
N LEU A 101 13.29 9.75 11.25
CA LEU A 101 14.08 10.98 11.07
C LEU A 101 14.13 11.81 12.35
N ASP A 102 15.24 12.52 12.53
CA ASP A 102 15.40 13.56 13.53
C ASP A 102 14.68 14.84 13.07
N LEU A 103 13.40 14.97 13.45
CA LEU A 103 12.58 16.13 13.14
C LEU A 103 12.60 17.12 14.32
N PRO A 104 12.63 18.44 14.06
CA PRO A 104 12.52 19.43 15.12
C PRO A 104 11.18 19.30 15.85
N GLU A 105 11.20 19.44 17.18
CA GLU A 105 10.05 19.25 18.09
C GLU A 105 8.82 20.11 17.77
N GLY A 106 8.97 21.14 16.92
CA GLY A 106 7.87 21.98 16.44
C GLY A 106 7.01 21.36 15.34
N LEU A 107 7.40 20.23 14.75
CA LEU A 107 6.59 19.50 13.77
C LEU A 107 5.76 18.44 14.47
N ASN A 108 4.45 18.66 14.55
CA ASN A 108 3.49 17.67 15.06
C ASN A 108 3.23 16.56 14.01
N ILE A 109 4.29 15.86 13.61
CA ILE A 109 4.28 14.83 12.57
C ILE A 109 4.99 13.58 13.11
N PHE A 110 4.47 12.41 12.75
CA PHE A 110 5.13 11.15 13.06
C PHE A 110 6.49 11.05 12.33
N PRO A 111 7.61 10.80 13.02
CA PRO A 111 8.95 10.91 12.43
C PRO A 111 9.36 9.73 11.54
N THR A 112 8.53 8.69 11.42
CA THR A 112 8.82 7.52 10.58
C THR A 112 8.21 7.64 9.19
N PHE A 113 9.04 7.46 8.17
CA PHE A 113 8.67 7.58 6.76
C PHE A 113 9.15 6.38 5.95
N HIS A 114 8.43 6.08 4.88
CA HIS A 114 8.83 5.06 3.91
C HIS A 114 9.95 5.58 2.99
N ALA A 115 10.83 4.69 2.52
CA ALA A 115 11.96 4.99 1.63
C ALA A 115 11.58 5.86 0.43
N SER A 116 10.39 5.63 -0.14
CA SER A 116 9.87 6.37 -1.31
C SER A 116 9.59 7.87 -1.05
N LEU A 117 9.58 8.29 0.22
CA LEU A 117 9.43 9.69 0.61
C LEU A 117 10.77 10.36 0.92
N LEU A 118 11.88 9.63 0.79
CA LEU A 118 13.23 10.10 1.10
C LEU A 118 14.05 10.20 -0.18
N GLN A 119 15.00 11.13 -0.19
CA GLN A 119 15.98 11.29 -1.27
C GLN A 119 17.37 11.61 -0.71
#